data_AF-A0A3S0I0H9-F1
#
_entry.id   AF-A0A3S0I0H9-F1
#
_cell.length_a   1.000
_cell.length_b   1.000
_cell.length_c   1.000
_cell.angle_alpha   90.00
_cell.angle_beta   90.00
_cell.angle_gamma   90.00
#
_symmetry.space_group_name_H-M   'P 1'
#
loop_
_entity.id
_entity.type
_entity.pdbx_description
1 polymer ?
#
loop_
_entity_poly.entity_id
_entity_poly.type
_entity_poly.pdbx_seq_one_letter_code
_entity_poly.pdbx_strand_id
1 'polypeptide(L)'
;MGTLVVRHYPTKLFLKAADHTYVECGTGARGWKCWGGKTGGKFLRSVTGSTLRADSVATPNETAGITCYLINGVCHQAANRILSQSNITVDGARGYSLSVSLFGVLGRETGFLGRCRAPFVDFPGVTGDLPACIGDTVLHTGDDVGVSFNPGRRDYEDVRYMSEVRELYQRVNAEALQDTTALFENQMQHFRLFLNHKFGYQQDRVSSAEYHRIMVARENFESRRIRAEQTFAETRDGLAFVRKFDEMTLEFQDEVAQALDGQAYFTLLNLSPDERIVLSDPEGTFEAYGDGTEPGGAAT
;
A
#
# COMPACT_ATOMS: atom_id res chain seq x y z
N MET A 1 -2.21 -16.54 -21.28
CA MET A 1 -1.85 -15.55 -20.26
C MET A 1 -2.16 -16.20 -18.93
N GLY A 2 -1.19 -16.22 -18.03
CA GLY A 2 -1.23 -16.98 -16.80
C GLY A 2 -2.19 -16.37 -15.78
N THR A 3 -2.13 -16.90 -14.57
CA THR A 3 -2.94 -16.42 -13.45
C THR A 3 -2.03 -15.78 -12.42
N LEU A 4 -2.36 -14.59 -11.96
CA LEU A 4 -1.79 -13.95 -10.78
C LEU A 4 -2.72 -14.20 -9.60
N VAL A 5 -2.15 -14.66 -8.49
CA VAL A 5 -2.86 -15.00 -7.25
C VAL A 5 -2.35 -14.09 -6.16
N VAL A 6 -3.28 -13.43 -5.47
CA VAL A 6 -3.00 -12.60 -4.30
C VAL A 6 -3.12 -13.47 -3.07
N ARG A 7 -2.07 -13.42 -2.24
CA ARG A 7 -2.00 -14.10 -0.96
C ARG A 7 -1.89 -13.08 0.15
N HIS A 8 -2.44 -13.41 1.32
CA HIS A 8 -2.28 -12.61 2.52
C HIS A 8 -2.12 -13.48 3.76
N TYR A 9 -1.42 -12.98 4.77
CA TYR A 9 -1.31 -13.63 6.07
C TYR A 9 -1.11 -12.60 7.19
N PRO A 10 -1.58 -12.90 8.40
CA PRO A 10 -1.40 -12.00 9.52
C PRO A 10 0.09 -11.84 9.85
N THR A 11 0.51 -10.60 10.08
CA THR A 11 1.70 -10.32 10.88
C THR A 11 1.54 -11.02 12.23
N LYS A 12 2.62 -11.57 12.80
CA LYS A 12 2.62 -12.42 14.01
C LYS A 12 1.49 -12.01 14.98
N LEU A 13 0.58 -12.95 15.26
CA LEU A 13 -0.77 -12.80 15.86
C LEU A 13 -0.94 -11.80 17.05
N PHE A 14 0.13 -11.40 17.72
CA PHE A 14 0.09 -10.58 18.94
C PHE A 14 0.35 -9.07 18.72
N LEU A 15 0.67 -8.63 17.50
CA LEU A 15 1.18 -7.27 17.26
C LEU A 15 0.12 -6.25 16.81
N LYS A 16 -1.15 -6.67 16.64
CA LYS A 16 -2.21 -5.82 16.03
C LYS A 16 -1.72 -5.13 14.75
N ALA A 17 -0.90 -5.78 13.93
CA ALA A 17 -0.31 -5.18 12.73
C ALA A 17 -1.09 -5.57 11.47
N ALA A 18 -0.96 -4.77 10.40
CA ALA A 18 -1.54 -5.07 9.10
C ALA A 18 -1.12 -6.46 8.57
N ASP A 19 -1.94 -7.04 7.70
CA ASP A 19 -1.58 -8.29 7.03
C ASP A 19 -0.41 -8.06 6.06
N HIS A 20 0.42 -9.08 5.91
CA HIS A 20 1.32 -9.18 4.77
C HIS A 20 0.54 -9.59 3.53
N THR A 21 0.92 -9.05 2.38
CA THR A 21 0.39 -9.46 1.09
C THR A 21 1.49 -9.65 0.08
N TYR A 22 1.35 -10.67 -0.75
CA TYR A 22 2.25 -10.93 -1.86
C TYR A 22 1.49 -11.51 -3.06
N VAL A 23 2.16 -11.59 -4.20
CA VAL A 23 1.59 -12.16 -5.43
C VAL A 23 2.38 -13.41 -5.81
N GLU A 24 1.69 -14.43 -6.26
CA GLU A 24 2.30 -15.60 -6.89
C GLU A 24 1.59 -15.93 -8.19
N CYS A 25 2.22 -16.71 -9.06
CA CYS A 25 1.51 -17.24 -10.21
C CYS A 25 0.63 -18.43 -9.83
N GLY A 26 -0.37 -18.73 -10.66
CA GLY A 26 -1.42 -19.70 -10.34
C GLY A 26 -0.97 -21.14 -10.07
N THR A 27 0.24 -21.51 -10.48
CA THR A 27 0.86 -22.80 -10.14
C THR A 27 1.46 -22.83 -8.73
N GLY A 28 1.62 -21.67 -8.08
CA GLY A 28 2.34 -21.49 -6.82
C GLY A 28 3.87 -21.60 -6.95
N ALA A 29 4.40 -21.88 -8.14
CA ALA A 29 5.84 -22.16 -8.33
C ALA A 29 6.73 -20.90 -8.28
N ARG A 30 6.15 -19.72 -8.52
CA ARG A 30 6.85 -18.42 -8.44
C ARG A 30 5.99 -17.43 -7.65
N GLY A 31 6.57 -16.92 -6.57
CA GLY A 31 6.06 -15.79 -5.80
C GLY A 31 6.98 -14.58 -5.91
N TRP A 32 6.39 -13.39 -5.88
CA TRP A 32 7.07 -12.09 -5.80
C TRP A 32 6.87 -11.53 -4.40
N LYS A 33 7.96 -11.35 -3.66
CA LYS A 33 7.95 -11.06 -2.23
C LYS A 33 7.56 -9.64 -1.87
N CYS A 34 7.17 -9.50 -0.62
CA CYS A 34 7.35 -8.26 0.11
C CYS A 34 8.31 -8.47 1.29
N TRP A 35 8.45 -7.47 2.16
CA TRP A 35 9.29 -7.53 3.37
C TRP A 35 8.86 -8.57 4.42
N GLY A 36 7.64 -9.10 4.32
CA GLY A 36 7.19 -10.21 5.16
C GLY A 36 7.50 -11.58 4.57
N GLY A 37 7.96 -11.66 3.32
CA GLY A 37 8.15 -12.92 2.58
C GLY A 37 7.20 -13.11 1.38
N LYS A 38 7.11 -14.37 0.92
CA LYS A 38 6.38 -14.78 -0.30
C LYS A 38 5.83 -16.20 -0.27
N THR A 39 5.61 -16.76 0.92
CA THR A 39 5.19 -18.15 1.09
C THR A 39 4.05 -18.26 2.09
N GLY A 40 3.14 -19.20 1.82
CA GLY A 40 2.02 -19.51 2.70
C GLY A 40 0.89 -18.49 2.64
N GLY A 41 0.17 -18.35 3.76
CA GLY A 41 -1.00 -17.48 3.82
C GLY A 41 -2.24 -18.01 3.10
N LYS A 42 -3.30 -17.20 3.17
CA LYS A 42 -4.60 -17.49 2.59
C LYS A 42 -4.73 -16.86 1.21
N PHE A 43 -5.56 -17.50 0.39
CA PHE A 43 -5.98 -16.95 -0.89
C PHE A 43 -6.85 -15.71 -0.66
N LEU A 44 -6.56 -14.61 -1.37
CA LEU A 44 -7.42 -13.42 -1.37
C LEU A 44 -8.19 -13.25 -2.69
N ARG A 45 -7.51 -13.38 -3.83
CA ARG A 45 -8.12 -13.38 -5.17
C ARG A 45 -7.16 -13.90 -6.23
N SER A 46 -7.67 -14.10 -7.43
CA SER A 46 -6.86 -14.33 -8.63
C SER A 46 -7.42 -13.61 -9.85
N VAL A 47 -6.56 -13.38 -10.83
CA VAL A 47 -6.90 -12.76 -12.11
C VAL A 47 -5.99 -13.30 -13.21
N THR A 48 -6.45 -13.27 -14.45
CA THR A 48 -5.55 -13.47 -15.60
C THR A 48 -4.59 -12.29 -15.73
N GLY A 49 -3.30 -12.58 -15.92
CA GLY A 49 -2.25 -11.56 -16.02
C GLY A 49 -0.94 -12.11 -16.56
N SER A 50 -0.11 -11.24 -17.16
CA SER A 50 1.19 -11.62 -17.68
C SER A 50 2.17 -11.85 -16.52
N THR A 51 2.56 -13.11 -16.32
CA THR A 51 3.54 -13.44 -15.28
C THR A 51 4.94 -12.94 -15.65
N LEU A 52 5.24 -12.74 -16.95
CA LEU A 52 6.47 -12.05 -17.38
C LEU A 52 6.47 -10.56 -17.03
N ARG A 53 5.33 -9.88 -17.16
CA ARG A 53 5.20 -8.46 -16.79
C ARG A 53 5.24 -8.30 -15.28
N ALA A 54 4.61 -9.22 -14.54
CA ALA A 54 4.69 -9.26 -13.08
C ALA A 54 6.15 -9.36 -12.62
N ASP A 55 6.94 -10.23 -13.27
CA ASP A 55 8.37 -10.39 -12.98
C ASP A 55 9.19 -9.14 -13.31
N SER A 56 8.89 -8.48 -14.43
CA SER A 56 9.55 -7.23 -14.83
C SER A 56 9.27 -6.11 -13.82
N VAL A 57 8.01 -5.97 -13.39
CA VAL A 57 7.61 -5.00 -12.37
C VAL A 57 8.28 -5.30 -11.03
N ALA A 58 8.37 -6.58 -10.64
CA ALA A 58 8.90 -6.99 -9.34
C ALA A 58 10.38 -6.65 -9.14
N THR A 59 11.13 -6.30 -10.19
CA THR A 59 12.55 -5.95 -10.09
C THR A 59 12.83 -4.77 -9.13
N PRO A 60 14.07 -4.66 -8.59
CA PRO A 60 15.16 -5.65 -8.67
C PRO A 60 15.01 -6.78 -7.64
N ASN A 61 14.34 -6.54 -6.52
CA ASN A 61 14.40 -7.40 -5.33
C ASN A 61 13.05 -8.05 -5.01
N GLU A 62 12.21 -8.24 -6.03
CA GLU A 62 10.83 -8.72 -5.93
C GLU A 62 9.85 -7.75 -5.23
N THR A 63 10.32 -6.60 -4.72
CA THR A 63 9.53 -5.57 -4.01
C THR A 63 8.88 -4.51 -4.92
N ALA A 64 8.83 -4.77 -6.22
CA ALA A 64 8.18 -3.90 -7.21
C ALA A 64 8.70 -2.45 -7.25
N GLY A 65 10.02 -2.29 -7.16
CA GLY A 65 10.70 -0.99 -7.14
C GLY A 65 10.44 -0.15 -5.88
N ILE A 66 9.71 -0.64 -4.87
CA ILE A 66 9.62 0.02 -3.56
C ILE A 66 10.96 -0.22 -2.85
N THR A 67 11.70 0.85 -2.58
CA THR A 67 13.08 0.77 -2.03
C THR A 67 13.15 0.85 -0.53
N CYS A 68 12.27 1.65 0.11
CA CYS A 68 12.29 1.86 1.55
C CYS A 68 10.94 1.50 2.17
N TYR A 69 10.93 0.47 3.00
CA TYR A 69 9.77 0.05 3.79
C TYR A 69 9.29 1.19 4.71
N LEU A 70 7.98 1.33 4.92
CA LEU A 70 7.32 2.42 5.69
C LEU A 70 7.56 3.85 5.19
N ILE A 71 8.41 4.02 4.17
CA ILE A 71 8.70 5.29 3.53
C ILE A 71 7.98 5.37 2.19
N ASN A 72 8.30 4.45 1.28
CA ASN A 72 7.66 4.38 -0.03
C ASN A 72 6.35 3.59 0.03
N GLY A 73 6.26 2.62 0.93
CA GLY A 73 5.06 1.82 1.11
C GLY A 73 5.34 0.59 1.96
N VAL A 74 4.35 -0.29 2.03
CA VAL A 74 4.43 -1.59 2.70
C VAL A 74 4.12 -2.71 1.71
N CYS A 75 3.95 -3.94 2.21
CA CYS A 75 3.64 -5.12 1.40
C CYS A 75 2.45 -4.93 0.45
N HIS A 76 1.42 -4.19 0.88
CA HIS A 76 0.26 -3.89 0.06
C HIS A 76 0.62 -3.14 -1.24
N GLN A 77 1.47 -2.12 -1.15
CA GLN A 77 1.87 -1.32 -2.31
C GLN A 77 2.77 -2.11 -3.25
N ALA A 78 3.67 -2.94 -2.73
CA ALA A 78 4.50 -3.82 -3.55
C ALA A 78 3.64 -4.81 -4.35
N ALA A 79 2.70 -5.49 -3.69
CA ALA A 79 1.76 -6.40 -4.34
C ALA A 79 0.87 -5.67 -5.36
N ASN A 80 0.31 -4.51 -5.01
CA ASN A 80 -0.51 -3.71 -5.93
C ASN A 80 0.24 -3.28 -7.20
N ARG A 81 1.53 -2.95 -7.10
CA ARG A 81 2.35 -2.64 -8.29
C ARG A 81 2.45 -3.82 -9.22
N ILE A 82 2.71 -5.03 -8.71
CA ILE A 82 2.77 -6.25 -9.53
C ILE A 82 1.42 -6.51 -10.24
N LEU A 83 0.32 -6.19 -9.55
CA LEU A 83 -1.05 -6.37 -10.02
C LEU A 83 -1.58 -5.23 -10.91
N SER A 84 -0.83 -4.13 -11.10
CA SER A 84 -1.30 -2.92 -11.81
C SER A 84 -1.81 -3.20 -13.22
N GLN A 85 -1.24 -4.23 -13.86
CA GLN A 85 -1.59 -4.71 -15.19
C GLN A 85 -2.95 -5.43 -15.29
N SER A 86 -3.50 -5.92 -14.16
CA SER A 86 -4.66 -6.82 -14.16
C SER A 86 -5.90 -6.24 -13.49
N ASN A 87 -5.93 -4.92 -13.26
CA ASN A 87 -7.08 -4.20 -12.68
C ASN A 87 -7.63 -4.84 -11.39
N ILE A 88 -6.76 -5.46 -10.59
CA ILE A 88 -7.06 -5.88 -9.22
C ILE A 88 -6.04 -5.27 -8.26
N THR A 89 -6.41 -5.16 -6.99
CA THR A 89 -5.51 -4.76 -5.91
C THR A 89 -5.40 -5.86 -4.86
N VAL A 90 -4.90 -5.55 -3.67
CA VAL A 90 -5.00 -6.40 -2.47
C VAL A 90 -6.12 -5.95 -1.52
N ASP A 91 -7.06 -5.12 -2.02
CA ASP A 91 -8.17 -4.59 -1.23
C ASP A 91 -9.01 -5.69 -0.58
N GLY A 92 -8.87 -5.85 0.72
CA GLY A 92 -9.47 -6.93 1.48
C GLY A 92 -8.49 -7.60 2.44
N ALA A 93 -7.20 -7.36 2.28
CA ALA A 93 -6.23 -7.64 3.33
C ALA A 93 -6.45 -6.68 4.53
N ARG A 94 -6.25 -7.18 5.76
CA ARG A 94 -6.39 -6.36 6.97
C ARG A 94 -5.37 -5.21 6.94
N GLY A 95 -5.82 -3.98 7.21
CA GLY A 95 -4.97 -2.79 7.19
C GLY A 95 -4.66 -2.24 5.79
N TYR A 96 -5.24 -2.81 4.73
CA TYR A 96 -5.12 -2.28 3.38
C TYR A 96 -5.57 -0.83 3.29
N SER A 97 -6.80 -0.52 3.72
CA SER A 97 -7.39 0.82 3.64
C SER A 97 -6.60 1.85 4.46
N LEU A 98 -6.06 1.45 5.62
CA LEU A 98 -5.13 2.29 6.38
C LEU A 98 -3.84 2.57 5.58
N SER A 99 -3.23 1.55 4.97
CA SER A 99 -2.03 1.74 4.16
C SER A 99 -2.27 2.62 2.93
N VAL A 100 -3.42 2.50 2.26
CA VAL A 100 -3.79 3.36 1.13
C VAL A 100 -4.01 4.81 1.60
N SER A 101 -4.59 5.01 2.78
CA SER A 101 -4.76 6.35 3.36
C SER A 101 -3.42 7.08 3.54
N LEU A 102 -2.35 6.34 3.88
CA LEU A 102 -1.04 6.90 4.20
C LEU A 102 -0.06 6.93 3.00
N PHE A 103 -0.15 5.97 2.08
CA PHE A 103 0.81 5.80 0.98
C PHE A 103 0.20 5.89 -0.42
N GLY A 104 -1.13 5.89 -0.54
CA GLY A 104 -1.81 5.63 -1.81
C GLY A 104 -1.79 4.15 -2.21
N VAL A 105 -2.45 3.84 -3.33
CA VAL A 105 -2.64 2.46 -3.80
C VAL A 105 -1.33 1.82 -4.27
N LEU A 106 -0.46 2.59 -4.93
CA LEU A 106 0.81 2.10 -5.51
C LEU A 106 2.03 2.64 -4.74
N GLY A 107 1.82 3.23 -3.57
CA GLY A 107 2.90 3.79 -2.74
C GLY A 107 3.37 5.17 -3.18
N ARG A 108 4.38 5.69 -2.49
CA ARG A 108 5.03 6.96 -2.75
C ARG A 108 6.22 6.78 -3.67
N GLU A 109 6.29 7.59 -4.71
CA GLU A 109 7.38 7.55 -5.69
C GLU A 109 8.71 8.06 -5.14
N THR A 110 8.69 8.81 -4.05
CA THR A 110 9.89 9.18 -3.30
C THR A 110 9.56 9.47 -1.82
N GLY A 111 10.55 9.45 -0.93
CA GLY A 111 10.26 9.71 0.49
C GLY A 111 11.38 9.65 1.53
N PHE A 112 12.61 10.04 1.25
CA PHE A 112 13.57 10.28 2.34
C PHE A 112 14.62 11.27 1.87
N LEU A 113 14.22 12.54 1.80
CA LEU A 113 15.00 13.63 1.18
C LEU A 113 15.56 13.22 -0.21
N GLY A 114 14.75 12.52 -1.00
CA GLY A 114 15.10 12.04 -2.34
C GLY A 114 15.96 10.77 -2.42
N ARG A 115 16.35 10.16 -1.29
CA ARG A 115 17.15 8.92 -1.25
C ARG A 115 16.32 7.66 -1.53
N CYS A 116 15.12 7.62 -0.98
CA CYS A 116 14.19 6.51 -1.18
C CYS A 116 13.36 6.76 -2.44
N ARG A 117 13.87 6.36 -3.62
CA ARG A 117 13.21 6.54 -4.92
C ARG A 117 12.52 5.24 -5.34
N ALA A 118 11.22 5.33 -5.58
CA ALA A 118 10.38 4.21 -5.98
C ALA A 118 9.42 4.60 -7.12
N PRO A 119 9.90 5.08 -8.28
CA PRO A 119 9.02 5.46 -9.39
C PRO A 119 8.11 4.30 -9.80
N PHE A 120 6.89 4.60 -10.20
CA PHE A 120 5.99 3.58 -10.73
C PHE A 120 6.30 3.32 -12.21
N VAL A 121 6.50 2.04 -12.58
CA VAL A 121 6.84 1.62 -13.95
C VAL A 121 5.92 0.49 -14.40
N ASP A 122 5.18 0.69 -15.49
CA ASP A 122 4.05 -0.18 -15.86
C ASP A 122 4.34 -1.20 -16.98
N PHE A 123 5.55 -1.26 -17.57
CA PHE A 123 5.96 -2.27 -18.59
C PHE A 123 4.88 -2.75 -19.60
N PRO A 124 4.12 -1.85 -20.27
CA PRO A 124 2.92 -2.23 -21.04
C PRO A 124 3.20 -3.15 -22.24
N GLY A 125 4.42 -3.17 -22.77
CA GLY A 125 4.81 -4.03 -23.89
C GLY A 125 5.21 -5.46 -23.50
N VAL A 126 5.32 -5.78 -22.21
CA VAL A 126 5.72 -7.11 -21.75
C VAL A 126 4.47 -7.99 -21.58
N THR A 127 4.44 -9.12 -22.28
CA THR A 127 3.32 -10.08 -22.25
C THR A 127 3.82 -11.52 -22.30
N GLY A 128 2.99 -12.46 -21.85
CA GLY A 128 3.29 -13.88 -21.80
C GLY A 128 3.59 -14.38 -20.40
N ASP A 129 4.07 -15.63 -20.32
CA ASP A 129 4.19 -16.35 -19.06
C ASP A 129 5.61 -16.84 -18.80
N LEU A 130 6.02 -16.76 -17.53
CA LEU A 130 7.25 -17.39 -17.06
C LEU A 130 7.12 -18.91 -17.22
N PRO A 131 8.19 -19.64 -17.61
CA PRO A 131 8.13 -21.10 -17.73
C PRO A 131 7.61 -21.82 -16.48
N ALA A 132 7.99 -21.35 -15.28
CA ALA A 132 7.54 -21.91 -14.01
C ALA A 132 6.03 -21.70 -13.73
N CYS A 133 5.40 -20.78 -14.46
CA CYS A 133 4.00 -20.41 -14.29
C CYS A 133 3.08 -21.05 -15.34
N ILE A 134 3.62 -21.92 -16.20
CA ILE A 134 2.87 -22.69 -17.19
C ILE A 134 2.51 -24.05 -16.56
N GLY A 135 1.22 -24.34 -16.42
CA GLY A 135 0.73 -25.60 -15.85
C GLY A 135 -0.75 -25.52 -15.48
N ASP A 136 -1.25 -26.55 -14.78
CA ASP A 136 -2.62 -26.56 -14.28
C ASP A 136 -2.82 -25.43 -13.27
N THR A 137 -3.46 -24.35 -13.73
CA THR A 137 -3.87 -23.23 -12.90
C THR A 137 -5.31 -23.44 -12.45
N VAL A 138 -5.56 -23.41 -11.15
CA VAL A 138 -6.92 -23.30 -10.63
C VAL A 138 -7.22 -21.83 -10.43
N LEU A 139 -8.08 -21.25 -11.29
CA LEU A 139 -8.74 -19.99 -10.96
C LEU A 139 -9.65 -20.27 -9.76
N HIS A 140 -9.15 -19.93 -8.57
CA HIS A 140 -9.95 -20.08 -7.36
C HIS A 140 -11.01 -18.97 -7.34
N THR A 141 -12.26 -19.34 -7.55
CA THR A 141 -13.41 -18.53 -7.11
C THR A 141 -13.67 -18.89 -5.65
N GLY A 142 -12.81 -18.39 -4.75
CA GLY A 142 -12.85 -18.74 -3.32
C GLY A 142 -13.46 -17.62 -2.48
N ASP A 143 -14.51 -17.97 -1.71
CA ASP A 143 -15.32 -17.12 -0.84
C ASP A 143 -14.65 -16.69 0.48
N ASP A 144 -13.33 -16.41 0.52
CA ASP A 144 -12.70 -15.78 1.70
C ASP A 144 -12.96 -14.25 1.73
N VAL A 145 -14.07 -13.84 1.12
CA VAL A 145 -14.67 -12.50 1.07
C VAL A 145 -15.35 -12.14 2.41
N GLY A 146 -15.30 -13.03 3.41
CA GLY A 146 -16.08 -12.97 4.64
C GLY A 146 -15.65 -11.96 5.71
N VAL A 147 -14.56 -11.20 5.51
CA VAL A 147 -14.08 -10.26 6.54
C VAL A 147 -14.48 -8.83 6.17
N SER A 148 -15.74 -8.48 6.43
CA SER A 148 -16.27 -7.10 6.40
C SER A 148 -15.57 -6.17 5.40
N PHE A 149 -15.99 -6.22 4.14
CA PHE A 149 -15.45 -5.35 3.10
C PHE A 149 -16.57 -4.44 2.61
N ASN A 150 -16.36 -3.13 2.73
CA ASN A 150 -17.25 -2.07 2.24
C ASN A 150 -17.87 -2.43 0.86
N PRO A 151 -19.10 -2.98 0.82
CA PRO A 151 -19.62 -3.61 -0.40
C PRO A 151 -19.81 -2.57 -1.50
N GLY A 152 -19.33 -2.86 -2.71
CA GLY A 152 -19.41 -1.95 -3.86
C GLY A 152 -18.46 -0.74 -3.80
N ARG A 153 -17.46 -0.77 -2.91
CA ARG A 153 -16.40 0.24 -2.77
C ARG A 153 -15.02 -0.40 -2.75
N ARG A 154 -14.84 -1.45 -3.56
CA ARG A 154 -13.54 -2.06 -3.74
C ARG A 154 -12.78 -1.28 -4.79
N ASP A 155 -11.51 -1.02 -4.53
CA ASP A 155 -10.69 -0.17 -5.41
C ASP A 155 -10.73 -0.68 -6.87
N TYR A 156 -10.66 -2.01 -7.04
CA TYR A 156 -10.65 -2.67 -8.34
C TYR A 156 -12.00 -2.73 -9.07
N GLU A 157 -13.09 -2.43 -8.39
CA GLU A 157 -14.43 -2.32 -9.00
C GLU A 157 -14.71 -0.88 -9.46
N ASP A 158 -13.99 0.11 -8.92
CA ASP A 158 -14.14 1.53 -9.25
C ASP A 158 -13.12 1.97 -10.32
N VAL A 159 -13.50 1.77 -11.59
CA VAL A 159 -12.69 2.13 -12.76
C VAL A 159 -12.33 3.62 -12.76
N ARG A 160 -13.23 4.49 -12.30
CA ARG A 160 -12.98 5.93 -12.24
C ARG A 160 -11.88 6.23 -11.23
N TYR A 161 -12.01 5.73 -10.01
CA TYR A 161 -11.01 5.90 -8.96
C TYR A 161 -9.63 5.40 -9.42
N MET A 162 -9.56 4.18 -9.97
CA MET A 162 -8.29 3.62 -10.43
C MET A 162 -7.69 4.32 -11.65
N SER A 163 -8.51 4.97 -12.47
CA SER A 163 -8.03 5.86 -13.54
C SER A 163 -7.42 7.13 -12.95
N GLU A 164 -8.14 7.81 -12.06
CA GLU A 164 -7.67 9.05 -11.40
C GLU A 164 -6.39 8.78 -10.57
N VAL A 165 -6.30 7.63 -9.89
CA VAL A 165 -5.08 7.18 -9.19
C VAL A 165 -3.92 7.02 -10.17
N ARG A 166 -4.11 6.32 -11.30
CA ARG A 166 -3.06 6.13 -12.31
C ARG A 166 -2.59 7.44 -12.93
N GLU A 167 -3.51 8.38 -13.14
CA GLU A 167 -3.16 9.71 -13.63
C GLU A 167 -2.23 10.48 -12.67
N LEU A 168 -2.42 10.35 -11.35
CA LEU A 168 -1.49 10.94 -10.39
C LEU A 168 -0.07 10.39 -10.58
N TYR A 169 0.10 9.07 -10.73
CA TYR A 169 1.41 8.46 -10.97
C TYR A 169 2.01 8.79 -12.35
N GLN A 170 1.19 9.11 -13.35
CA GLN A 170 1.68 9.48 -14.69
C GLN A 170 2.05 10.95 -14.83
N ARG A 171 1.35 11.85 -14.11
CA ARG A 171 1.54 13.31 -14.19
C ARG A 171 2.71 13.81 -13.38
N VAL A 172 3.15 13.02 -12.41
CA VAL A 172 4.18 13.43 -11.47
C VAL A 172 5.53 13.49 -12.18
N ASN A 173 6.07 14.71 -12.31
CA ASN A 173 7.46 14.89 -12.67
C ASN A 173 8.33 14.49 -11.46
N ALA A 174 9.17 13.47 -11.62
CA ALA A 174 10.08 12.99 -10.57
C ALA A 174 10.99 14.11 -10.01
N GLU A 175 11.28 15.15 -10.79
CA GLU A 175 12.03 16.33 -10.32
C GLU A 175 11.19 17.22 -9.40
N ALA A 176 9.89 17.37 -9.68
CA ALA A 176 8.98 18.19 -8.85
C ALA A 176 8.80 17.58 -7.46
N LEU A 177 8.85 16.25 -7.33
CA LEU A 177 8.78 15.55 -6.05
C LEU A 177 10.05 15.63 -5.19
N GLN A 178 11.08 16.36 -5.61
CA GLN A 178 12.18 16.71 -4.71
C GLN A 178 11.78 17.82 -3.73
N ASP A 179 10.74 18.59 -4.07
CA ASP A 179 10.16 19.61 -3.19
C ASP A 179 9.20 18.98 -2.18
N THR A 180 9.37 19.33 -0.90
CA THR A 180 8.57 18.77 0.20
C THR A 180 7.10 19.21 0.12
N THR A 181 6.82 20.40 -0.41
CA THR A 181 5.46 20.91 -0.62
C THR A 181 4.77 20.12 -1.73
N ALA A 182 5.47 19.87 -2.84
CA ALA A 182 4.94 19.04 -3.93
C ALA A 182 4.65 17.61 -3.47
N LEU A 183 5.53 17.03 -2.63
CA LEU A 183 5.30 15.73 -2.01
C LEU A 183 4.06 15.72 -1.12
N PHE A 184 3.95 16.72 -0.25
CA PHE A 184 2.79 16.90 0.61
C PHE A 184 1.50 16.97 -0.22
N GLU A 185 1.44 17.86 -1.20
CA GLU A 185 0.24 18.04 -2.03
C GLU A 185 -0.12 16.78 -2.82
N ASN A 186 0.87 16.07 -3.38
CA ASN A 186 0.62 14.81 -4.07
C ASN A 186 -0.02 13.76 -3.14
N GLN A 187 0.43 13.69 -1.89
CA GLN A 187 -0.11 12.77 -0.90
C GLN A 187 -1.50 13.17 -0.44
N MET A 188 -1.76 14.47 -0.30
CA MET A 188 -3.11 14.98 -0.05
C MET A 188 -4.06 14.70 -1.23
N GLN A 189 -3.58 14.75 -2.48
CA GLN A 189 -4.38 14.39 -3.65
C GLN A 189 -4.76 12.90 -3.67
N HIS A 190 -3.81 11.99 -3.40
CA HIS A 190 -4.12 10.57 -3.26
C HIS A 190 -5.18 10.31 -2.18
N PHE A 191 -5.07 11.00 -1.04
CA PHE A 191 -6.04 10.85 0.04
C PHE A 191 -7.43 11.40 -0.31
N ARG A 192 -7.51 12.55 -1.00
CA ARG A 192 -8.78 13.10 -1.50
C ARG A 192 -9.48 12.12 -2.45
N LEU A 193 -8.74 11.50 -3.37
CA LEU A 193 -9.29 10.45 -4.24
C LEU A 193 -9.79 9.25 -3.43
N PHE A 194 -9.03 8.83 -2.42
CA PHE A 194 -9.42 7.71 -1.56
C PHE A 194 -10.69 8.01 -0.75
N LEU A 195 -10.83 9.22 -0.20
CA LEU A 195 -12.07 9.65 0.48
C LEU A 195 -13.26 9.65 -0.47
N ASN A 196 -13.09 10.22 -1.67
CA ASN A 196 -14.15 10.24 -2.69
C ASN A 196 -14.53 8.83 -3.13
N HIS A 197 -13.59 7.91 -3.18
CA HIS A 197 -13.87 6.51 -3.48
C HIS A 197 -14.68 5.87 -2.33
N LYS A 198 -14.20 5.93 -1.08
CA LYS A 198 -14.82 5.24 0.06
C LYS A 198 -16.20 5.83 0.43
N PHE A 199 -16.36 7.15 0.39
CA PHE A 199 -17.63 7.82 0.67
C PHE A 199 -18.48 8.08 -0.57
N GLY A 200 -17.95 7.84 -1.77
CA GLY A 200 -18.60 8.19 -3.02
C GLY A 200 -18.39 9.65 -3.41
N TYR A 201 -18.46 9.91 -4.72
CA TYR A 201 -18.29 11.24 -5.31
C TYR A 201 -19.45 12.21 -5.01
N GLN A 202 -20.55 11.74 -4.42
CA GLN A 202 -21.64 12.57 -3.93
C GLN A 202 -21.41 12.84 -2.43
N GLN A 203 -21.34 14.12 -2.05
CA GLN A 203 -20.96 14.61 -0.73
C GLN A 203 -21.96 14.28 0.40
N ASP A 204 -22.98 13.45 0.15
CA ASP A 204 -24.07 13.22 1.10
C ASP A 204 -23.73 12.17 2.17
N ARG A 205 -22.58 11.49 2.08
CA ARG A 205 -22.19 10.42 3.03
C ARG A 205 -21.37 10.89 4.23
N VAL A 206 -20.71 12.03 4.12
CA VAL A 206 -20.01 12.71 5.22
C VAL A 206 -20.29 14.20 5.11
N SER A 207 -20.60 14.84 6.22
CA SER A 207 -20.79 16.28 6.25
C SER A 207 -19.51 17.01 5.88
N SER A 208 -19.62 18.26 5.39
CA SER A 208 -18.44 19.08 5.10
C SER A 208 -17.54 19.28 6.31
N ALA A 209 -18.10 19.28 7.53
CA ALA A 209 -17.34 19.38 8.78
C ALA A 209 -16.57 18.10 9.10
N GLU A 210 -17.16 16.92 8.88
CA GLU A 210 -16.46 15.63 9.00
C GLU A 210 -15.35 15.51 7.96
N TYR A 211 -15.65 15.79 6.69
CA TYR A 211 -14.66 15.81 5.62
C TYR A 211 -13.47 16.72 5.96
N HIS A 212 -13.74 17.94 6.43
CA HIS A 212 -12.69 18.88 6.85
C HIS A 212 -11.84 18.31 7.99
N ARG A 213 -12.45 17.72 9.03
CA ARG A 213 -11.71 17.13 10.15
C ARG A 213 -10.83 15.95 9.73
N ILE A 214 -11.30 15.10 8.82
CA ILE A 214 -10.50 13.99 8.26
C ILE A 214 -9.32 14.52 7.44
N MET A 215 -9.53 15.57 6.65
CA MET A 215 -8.45 16.24 5.91
C MET A 215 -7.40 16.83 6.86
N VAL A 216 -7.82 17.50 7.93
CA VAL A 216 -6.90 18.00 8.97
C VAL A 216 -6.09 16.87 9.61
N ALA A 217 -6.73 15.73 9.94
CA ALA A 217 -6.04 14.57 10.47
C ALA A 217 -4.95 14.06 9.52
N ARG A 218 -5.25 14.05 8.22
CA ARG A 218 -4.30 13.65 7.18
C ARG A 218 -3.16 14.65 7.01
N GLU A 219 -3.43 15.95 7.04
CA GLU A 219 -2.42 17.02 6.96
C GLU A 219 -1.47 16.98 8.16
N ASN A 220 -2.01 16.72 9.35
CA ASN A 220 -1.23 16.49 10.57
C ASN A 220 -0.28 15.31 10.41
N PHE A 221 -0.78 14.16 9.94
CA PHE A 221 0.05 12.99 9.69
C PHE A 221 1.18 13.31 8.69
N GLU A 222 0.88 13.95 7.55
CA GLU A 222 1.91 14.30 6.57
C GLU A 222 2.99 15.21 7.15
N SER A 223 2.57 16.24 7.89
CA SER A 223 3.49 17.19 8.51
C SER A 223 4.41 16.50 9.53
N ARG A 224 3.87 15.57 10.32
CA ARG A 224 4.65 14.79 11.28
C ARG A 224 5.58 13.79 10.56
N ARG A 225 5.12 13.17 9.47
CA ARG A 225 5.92 12.25 8.64
C ARG A 225 7.13 12.94 8.04
N ILE A 226 6.96 14.12 7.44
CA ILE A 226 8.07 14.93 6.89
C ILE A 226 9.13 15.18 7.97
N ARG A 227 8.72 15.56 9.19
CA ARG A 227 9.64 15.77 10.31
C ARG A 227 10.33 14.48 10.74
N ALA A 228 9.60 13.37 10.82
CA ALA A 228 10.15 12.07 11.17
C ALA A 228 11.20 11.60 10.14
N GLU A 229 10.94 11.81 8.84
CA GLU A 229 11.90 11.55 7.77
C GLU A 229 13.13 12.49 7.86
N GLN A 230 12.96 13.77 8.20
CA GLN A 230 14.09 14.68 8.43
C GLN A 230 14.96 14.22 9.61
N THR A 231 14.35 13.92 10.76
CA THR A 231 15.07 13.40 11.93
C THR A 231 15.74 12.07 11.64
N PHE A 232 15.09 11.17 10.90
CA PHE A 232 15.71 9.91 10.51
C PHE A 232 16.90 10.15 9.55
N ALA A 233 16.84 11.15 8.67
CA ALA A 233 17.96 11.50 7.80
C ALA A 233 19.18 12.05 8.56
N GLU A 234 18.96 12.69 9.70
CA GLU A 234 20.02 13.17 10.59
C GLU A 234 20.59 12.05 11.46
N THR A 235 19.71 11.27 12.09
CA THR A 235 20.08 10.29 13.14
C THR A 235 20.46 8.91 12.60
N ARG A 236 19.93 8.52 11.44
CA ARG A 236 20.03 7.17 10.86
C ARG A 236 19.51 6.05 11.77
N ASP A 237 18.72 6.39 12.79
CA ASP A 237 18.12 5.42 13.69
C ASP A 237 16.80 4.87 13.10
N GLY A 238 16.90 3.75 12.39
CA GLY A 238 15.75 3.09 11.78
C GLY A 238 14.71 2.61 12.79
N LEU A 239 15.13 2.17 13.97
CA LEU A 239 14.20 1.71 15.01
C LEU A 239 13.45 2.89 15.64
N ALA A 240 14.11 4.04 15.84
CA ALA A 240 13.43 5.27 16.25
C ALA A 240 12.45 5.76 15.20
N PHE A 241 12.82 5.68 13.92
CA PHE A 241 11.90 6.00 12.82
C PHE A 241 10.67 5.11 12.82
N VAL A 242 10.83 3.79 12.93
CA VAL A 242 9.72 2.82 12.97
C VAL A 242 8.79 3.10 14.15
N ARG A 243 9.34 3.30 15.36
CA ARG A 243 8.54 3.66 16.53
C ARG A 243 7.76 4.96 16.30
N LYS A 244 8.40 5.97 15.70
CA LYS A 244 7.73 7.23 15.41
C LYS A 244 6.64 7.09 14.36
N PHE A 245 6.87 6.26 13.34
CA PHE A 245 5.87 5.94 12.32
C PHE A 245 4.65 5.25 12.91
N ASP A 246 4.86 4.31 13.83
CA ASP A 246 3.77 3.62 14.53
C ASP A 246 2.95 4.57 15.39
N GLU A 247 3.60 5.44 16.18
CA GLU A 247 2.93 6.49 16.95
C GLU A 247 2.03 7.35 16.05
N MET A 248 2.57 7.88 14.95
CA MET A 248 1.81 8.72 14.02
C MET A 248 0.65 7.97 13.37
N THR A 249 0.83 6.68 13.08
CA THR A 249 -0.22 5.83 12.50
C THR A 249 -1.38 5.62 13.47
N LEU A 250 -1.09 5.43 14.76
CA LEU A 250 -2.09 5.30 15.81
C LEU A 250 -2.81 6.63 16.06
N GLU A 251 -2.07 7.73 16.14
CA GLU A 251 -2.63 9.08 16.27
C GLU A 251 -3.56 9.44 15.10
N PHE A 252 -3.19 9.08 13.86
CA PHE A 252 -4.05 9.29 12.69
C PHE A 252 -5.38 8.53 12.84
N GLN A 253 -5.35 7.27 13.29
CA GLN A 253 -6.57 6.51 13.55
C GLN A 253 -7.42 7.14 14.65
N ASP A 254 -6.81 7.66 15.72
CA ASP A 254 -7.51 8.38 16.78
C ASP A 254 -8.18 9.66 16.29
N GLU A 255 -7.46 10.48 15.50
CA GLU A 255 -7.97 11.72 14.93
C GLU A 255 -9.14 11.43 13.96
N VAL A 256 -9.06 10.36 13.16
CA VAL A 256 -10.15 9.93 12.27
C VAL A 256 -11.34 9.37 13.06
N ALA A 257 -11.12 8.60 14.13
CA ALA A 257 -12.17 8.08 15.00
C ALA A 257 -12.92 9.19 15.75
N GLN A 258 -12.25 10.31 16.04
CA GLN A 258 -12.89 11.51 16.61
C GLN A 258 -13.62 12.34 15.55
N ALA A 259 -13.17 12.28 14.29
CA ALA A 259 -13.75 13.01 13.19
C ALA A 259 -15.03 12.36 12.64
N LEU A 260 -15.17 11.04 12.76
CA LEU A 260 -16.21 10.23 12.12
C LEU A 260 -17.05 9.45 13.14
N ASP A 261 -18.29 9.12 12.76
CA ASP A 261 -19.01 8.05 13.46
C ASP A 261 -18.40 6.67 13.17
N GLY A 262 -18.84 5.65 13.92
CA GLY A 262 -18.27 4.31 13.80
C GLY A 262 -18.47 3.67 12.43
N GLN A 263 -19.57 3.96 11.74
CA GLN A 263 -19.85 3.40 10.41
C GLN A 263 -18.98 4.06 9.35
N ALA A 264 -18.80 5.38 9.40
CA ALA A 264 -17.95 6.13 8.50
C ALA A 264 -16.47 5.79 8.73
N TYR A 265 -16.04 5.63 9.98
CA TYR A 265 -14.70 5.13 10.32
C TYR A 265 -14.45 3.75 9.70
N PHE A 266 -15.39 2.83 9.92
CA PHE A 266 -15.32 1.48 9.35
C PHE A 266 -15.28 1.53 7.80
N THR A 267 -16.10 2.39 7.19
CA THR A 267 -16.15 2.60 5.74
C THR A 267 -14.82 3.08 5.17
N LEU A 268 -14.12 3.97 5.89
CA LEU A 268 -12.85 4.55 5.47
C LEU A 268 -11.66 3.62 5.68
N LEU A 269 -11.54 3.02 6.87
CA LEU A 269 -10.33 2.29 7.28
C LEU A 269 -10.49 0.77 7.28
N ASN A 270 -11.71 0.26 7.15
CA ASN A 270 -12.04 -1.16 7.25
C ASN A 270 -11.57 -1.79 8.57
N LEU A 271 -11.69 -1.02 9.66
CA LEU A 271 -11.30 -1.39 11.02
C LEU A 271 -12.44 -1.01 11.97
N SER A 272 -12.55 -1.74 13.08
CA SER A 272 -13.47 -1.34 14.14
C SER A 272 -13.02 0.01 14.77
N PRO A 273 -13.92 0.91 15.17
CA PRO A 273 -13.56 2.21 15.76
C PRO A 273 -12.72 2.13 17.04
N ASP A 274 -12.77 1.01 17.77
CA ASP A 274 -11.97 0.70 18.95
C ASP A 274 -10.68 -0.08 18.64
N GLU A 275 -10.52 -0.52 17.39
CA GLU A 275 -9.32 -1.20 16.93
C GLU A 275 -8.26 -0.20 16.51
N ARG A 276 -7.03 -0.45 16.93
CA ARG A 276 -5.85 0.30 16.52
C ARG A 276 -4.79 -0.66 16.03
N ILE A 277 -4.23 -0.33 14.87
CA ILE A 277 -3.28 -1.19 14.18
C ILE A 277 -2.07 -0.39 13.74
N VAL A 278 -0.92 -1.06 13.62
CA VAL A 278 0.27 -0.48 12.99
C VAL A 278 0.47 -1.08 11.60
N LEU A 279 1.23 -0.38 10.77
CA LEU A 279 1.66 -0.90 9.46
C LEU A 279 3.08 -1.48 9.51
N SER A 280 3.86 -1.16 10.55
CA SER A 280 5.13 -1.83 10.77
C SER A 280 4.89 -3.30 11.10
N ASP A 281 5.84 -4.13 10.67
CA ASP A 281 5.89 -5.54 11.03
C ASP A 281 7.34 -5.83 11.42
N PRO A 282 7.61 -6.58 12.52
CA PRO A 282 8.98 -6.85 12.93
C PRO A 282 9.83 -7.56 11.89
N GLU A 283 9.26 -8.47 11.08
CA GLU A 283 10.04 -9.15 10.04
C GLU A 283 10.46 -8.16 8.95
N GLY A 284 9.53 -7.34 8.46
CA GLY A 284 9.84 -6.33 7.47
C GLY A 284 10.68 -5.17 8.00
N THR A 285 10.51 -4.78 9.26
CA THR A 285 11.38 -3.84 9.96
C THR A 285 12.79 -4.41 10.10
N PHE A 286 12.93 -5.70 10.44
CA PHE A 286 14.24 -6.34 10.53
C PHE A 286 14.90 -6.44 9.15
N GLU A 287 14.17 -6.86 8.11
CA GLU A 287 14.69 -6.89 6.73
C GLU A 287 15.12 -5.50 6.26
N ALA A 288 14.40 -4.44 6.64
CA ALA A 288 14.70 -3.08 6.22
C ALA A 288 15.76 -2.36 7.08
N TYR A 289 15.90 -2.68 8.37
CA TYR A 289 16.64 -1.87 9.35
C TYR A 289 17.45 -2.67 10.39
N GLY A 290 17.40 -4.01 10.39
CA GLY A 290 17.82 -4.88 11.49
C GLY A 290 19.30 -4.80 11.89
N ASP A 291 20.18 -4.43 10.96
CA ASP A 291 21.63 -4.32 11.21
C ASP A 291 22.11 -2.86 11.36
N GLY A 292 21.20 -1.88 11.44
CA GLY A 292 21.53 -0.45 11.50
C GLY A 292 22.05 0.13 10.18
N THR A 293 21.92 -0.63 9.09
CA THR A 293 22.18 -0.16 7.72
C THR A 293 20.96 0.58 7.19
N GLU A 294 21.19 1.68 6.46
CA GLU A 294 20.13 2.45 5.82
C GLU A 294 19.17 1.52 5.02
N PRO A 295 17.86 1.79 4.98
CA PRO A 295 16.95 1.04 4.12
C PRO A 295 17.48 1.13 2.70
N GLY A 296 17.79 -0.03 2.12
CA GLY A 296 18.61 -0.19 0.93
C GLY A 296 18.28 0.80 -0.18
N GLY A 297 19.06 1.88 -0.25
CA GLY A 297 19.27 2.59 -1.50
C GLY A 297 19.96 1.59 -2.42
N ALA A 298 19.29 1.19 -3.49
CA ALA A 298 19.96 0.48 -4.57
C ALA A 298 21.23 1.27 -4.91
N ALA A 299 22.39 0.59 -4.87
CA ALA A 299 23.60 1.12 -5.43
C ALA A 299 23.30 1.57 -6.86
N THR A 300 23.48 2.87 -7.12
CA THR A 300 23.55 3.41 -8.48
C THR A 300 24.75 2.82 -9.20
#